data_AF-A0AB38ULY1-F1
#
_entry.id   AF-A0AB38ULY1-F1
#
_cell.length_a   1.000
_cell.length_b   1.000
_cell.length_c   1.000
_cell.angle_alpha   90.00
_cell.angle_beta   90.00
_cell.angle_gamma   90.00
#
_symmetry.space_group_name_H-M   'P 1'
#
loop_
_entity.id
_entity.type
_entity.pdbx_description
1 polymer ?
#
loop_
_entity_poly.entity_id
_entity_poly.type
_entity_poly.pdbx_seq_one_letter_code
_entity_poly.pdbx_strand_id
1 'polypeptide(L)'
;MLGKAAQDDRLCRRFARTLGITVASVEYRLAPEHPYPAPLEDCYSALRWLAALPAVDPRRIAIGGASAGGGLAAALALLARDRGEIAPVFQLLTYPMLDDRSSAAAADARYRLWDPGFSPRRYARG
;
A
#
# COMPACT_ATOMS: atom_id res chain seq x y z
N MET A 1 -12.03 7.05 -8.76
CA MET A 1 -11.52 6.14 -7.71
C MET A 1 -10.24 6.69 -7.14
N LEU A 2 -10.10 6.63 -5.82
CA LEU A 2 -8.91 7.05 -5.09
C LEU A 2 -7.83 5.95 -5.21
N GLY A 3 -6.56 6.33 -5.32
CA GLY A 3 -5.42 5.42 -5.48
C GLY A 3 -5.04 5.20 -6.95
N LYS A 4 -3.99 5.88 -7.43
CA LYS A 4 -3.31 5.57 -8.69
C LYS A 4 -1.82 5.47 -8.43
N ALA A 5 -1.13 4.54 -9.10
CA ALA A 5 0.33 4.44 -9.02
C ALA A 5 1.04 5.78 -9.31
N ALA A 6 0.46 6.62 -10.17
CA ALA A 6 0.96 7.96 -10.48
C ALA A 6 1.02 8.92 -9.28
N GLN A 7 0.24 8.68 -8.21
CA GLN A 7 0.24 9.54 -7.02
C GLN A 7 1.57 9.45 -6.25
N ASP A 8 2.24 8.30 -6.33
CA ASP A 8 3.52 8.05 -5.68
C ASP A 8 4.73 8.23 -6.61
N ASP A 9 4.53 8.59 -7.89
CA ASP A 9 5.60 8.74 -8.89
C ASP A 9 6.74 9.66 -8.42
N ARG A 10 6.40 10.79 -7.79
CA ARG A 10 7.40 11.72 -7.25
C ARG A 10 8.24 11.08 -6.15
N LEU A 11 7.61 10.29 -5.29
CA LEU A 11 8.29 9.59 -4.19
C LEU A 11 9.13 8.42 -4.73
N CYS A 12 8.59 7.62 -5.65
CA CYS A 12 9.31 6.54 -6.32
C CYS A 12 10.55 7.04 -7.05
N ARG A 13 10.44 8.14 -7.81
CA ARG A 13 11.59 8.78 -8.48
C ARG A 13 12.61 9.28 -7.49
N ARG A 14 12.18 9.84 -6.35
CA ARG A 14 13.08 10.27 -5.29
C ARG A 14 13.83 9.08 -4.70
N PHE A 15 13.16 7.98 -4.36
CA PHE A 15 13.82 6.77 -3.87
C PHE A 15 14.81 6.21 -4.88
N ALA A 16 14.40 6.05 -6.14
CA ALA A 16 15.26 5.53 -7.19
C ALA A 16 16.54 6.37 -7.33
N ARG A 17 16.41 7.70 -7.35
CA ARG A 17 17.55 8.62 -7.47
C ARG A 17 18.43 8.68 -6.23
N THR A 18 17.83 8.74 -5.03
CA THR A 18 18.58 8.95 -3.78
C THR A 18 19.25 7.67 -3.30
N LEU A 19 18.61 6.51 -3.50
CA LEU A 19 19.10 5.23 -3.00
C LEU A 19 19.80 4.40 -4.09
N GLY A 20 19.68 4.79 -5.37
CA GLY A 20 20.24 4.03 -6.49
C GLY A 20 19.58 2.66 -6.65
N ILE A 21 18.27 2.57 -6.39
CA ILE A 21 17.50 1.32 -6.43
C ILE A 21 16.48 1.31 -7.57
N THR A 22 16.13 0.10 -8.02
CA THR A 22 14.96 -0.12 -8.88
C THR A 22 13.69 -0.01 -8.04
N VAL A 23 12.70 0.77 -8.51
CA VAL A 23 11.41 0.93 -7.84
C VAL A 23 10.29 0.51 -8.80
N ALA A 24 9.43 -0.40 -8.35
CA ALA A 24 8.18 -0.74 -9.04
C ALA A 24 7.00 -0.15 -8.25
N SER A 25 6.24 0.74 -8.90
CA SER A 25 4.97 1.23 -8.37
C SER A 25 3.84 0.39 -8.98
N VAL A 26 3.07 -0.29 -8.13
CA VAL A 26 2.07 -1.25 -8.58
C VAL A 26 0.73 -0.56 -8.81
N GLU A 27 0.23 -0.61 -10.04
CA GLU A 27 -1.15 -0.25 -10.36
C GLU A 27 -2.04 -1.47 -10.16
N TYR A 28 -2.37 -1.75 -8.89
CA TYR A 28 -3.22 -2.88 -8.52
C TYR A 28 -4.69 -2.57 -8.79
N ARG A 29 -5.47 -3.62 -9.04
CA ARG A 29 -6.92 -3.53 -9.20
C ARG A 29 -7.58 -2.99 -7.93
N LEU A 30 -8.67 -2.23 -8.08
CA LEU A 30 -9.34 -1.54 -6.99
C LEU A 30 -10.73 -2.12 -6.69
N ALA A 31 -11.14 -1.98 -5.44
CA ALA A 31 -12.51 -2.23 -5.02
C ALA A 31 -13.43 -1.04 -5.41
N PRO A 32 -14.74 -1.27 -5.58
CA PRO A 32 -15.46 -2.54 -5.41
C PRO A 32 -15.37 -3.55 -6.56
N GLU A 33 -14.89 -3.19 -7.75
CA GLU A 33 -14.87 -4.06 -8.94
C GLU A 33 -13.97 -5.28 -8.74
N HIS A 34 -12.89 -5.11 -7.99
CA HIS A 34 -11.94 -6.17 -7.64
C HIS A 34 -11.67 -6.14 -6.13
N PRO A 35 -12.56 -6.77 -5.33
CA PRO A 35 -12.40 -6.80 -3.88
C PRO A 35 -11.18 -7.63 -3.46
N TYR A 36 -10.83 -7.54 -2.17
CA TYR A 36 -9.82 -8.41 -1.58
C TYR A 36 -10.13 -9.90 -1.88
N PRO A 37 -9.13 -10.73 -2.26
CA PRO A 37 -7.69 -10.46 -2.26
C PRO A 37 -7.10 -9.99 -3.60
N ALA A 38 -7.89 -9.58 -4.59
CA ALA A 38 -7.37 -9.24 -5.92
C ALA A 38 -6.21 -8.20 -5.91
N PRO A 39 -6.27 -7.09 -5.15
CA PRO A 39 -5.16 -6.13 -5.10
C PRO A 39 -3.87 -6.73 -4.48
N LEU A 40 -4.01 -7.66 -3.53
CA LEU A 40 -2.88 -8.34 -2.89
C LEU A 40 -2.16 -9.27 -3.86
N GLU A 41 -2.91 -10.02 -4.67
CA GLU A 41 -2.34 -10.90 -5.70
C GLU A 41 -1.64 -10.11 -6.82
N ASP A 42 -2.14 -8.93 -7.17
CA ASP A 42 -1.47 -8.03 -8.12
C ASP A 42 -0.12 -7.55 -7.55
N CYS A 43 -0.10 -7.15 -6.26
CA CYS A 43 1.13 -6.79 -5.56
C CYS A 43 2.13 -7.96 -5.47
N TYR A 44 1.65 -9.19 -5.23
CA TYR A 44 2.52 -10.37 -5.22
C TYR A 44 3.07 -10.69 -6.62
N SER A 45 2.24 -10.57 -7.66
CA SER A 45 2.67 -10.76 -9.04
C SER A 45 3.75 -9.75 -9.43
N ALA A 46 3.58 -8.48 -9.02
CA ALA A 46 4.57 -7.44 -9.21
C ALA A 46 5.87 -7.70 -8.43
N LEU A 47 5.78 -8.20 -7.19
CA LEU A 47 6.95 -8.60 -6.40
C LEU A 47 7.75 -9.71 -7.09
N ARG A 48 7.06 -10.73 -7.61
CA ARG A 48 7.67 -11.82 -8.38
C ARG A 48 8.33 -11.32 -9.66
N TRP A 49 7.66 -10.46 -10.39
CA TRP A 49 8.21 -9.85 -11.59
C TRP A 49 9.48 -9.04 -11.27
N LEU A 50 9.44 -8.19 -10.23
CA LEU A 50 10.57 -7.37 -9.81
C LEU A 50 11.77 -8.23 -9.40
N ALA A 51 11.54 -9.30 -8.64
CA ALA A 51 12.59 -10.23 -8.19
C ALA A 51 13.25 -11.01 -9.32
N ALA A 52 12.59 -11.13 -10.47
CA ALA A 52 13.12 -11.81 -11.65
C ALA A 52 13.92 -10.88 -12.58
N LEU A 53 13.96 -9.57 -12.32
CA LEU A 53 14.71 -8.64 -13.16
C LEU A 53 16.23 -8.81 -12.95
N PRO A 54 17.05 -8.82 -14.02
CA PRO A 54 18.51 -8.96 -13.90
C PRO A 54 19.18 -7.86 -13.06
N ALA A 55 18.56 -6.69 -12.96
CA ALA A 55 19.07 -5.54 -12.21
C ALA A 55 18.66 -5.53 -10.72
N VAL A 56 17.95 -6.56 -10.24
CA VAL A 56 17.44 -6.64 -8.87
C VAL A 56 18.08 -7.83 -8.16
N ASP A 57 18.71 -7.58 -7.01
CA ASP A 57 19.13 -8.65 -6.11
C ASP A 57 17.92 -9.14 -5.31
N PRO A 58 17.46 -10.40 -5.50
CA PRO A 58 16.27 -10.93 -4.82
C PRO A 58 16.43 -11.00 -3.30
N ARG A 59 17.65 -10.93 -2.77
CA ARG A 59 17.94 -10.90 -1.32
C ARG A 59 17.87 -9.49 -0.74
N ARG A 60 17.62 -8.46 -1.55
CA ARG A 60 17.62 -7.04 -1.14
C ARG A 60 16.36 -6.30 -1.60
N ILE A 61 15.22 -6.97 -1.54
CA ILE A 61 13.93 -6.39 -1.92
C ILE A 61 13.23 -5.82 -0.68
N ALA A 62 12.71 -4.60 -0.80
CA ALA A 62 11.86 -3.97 0.20
C ALA A 62 10.45 -3.77 -0.38
N ILE A 63 9.44 -3.76 0.49
CA ILE A 63 8.05 -3.44 0.13
C ILE A 63 7.57 -2.24 0.95
N GLY A 64 6.55 -1.53 0.47
CA GLY A 64 6.02 -0.40 1.22
C GLY A 64 4.78 0.22 0.60
N GLY A 65 4.13 1.07 1.38
CA GLY A 65 2.93 1.79 0.95
C GLY A 65 2.39 2.72 2.04
N ALA A 66 1.39 3.50 1.65
CA ALA A 66 0.71 4.46 2.52
C ALA A 66 -0.79 4.15 2.64
N SER A 67 -1.40 4.39 3.80
CA SER A 67 -2.83 4.14 4.05
C SER A 67 -3.26 2.72 3.64
N ALA A 68 -4.20 2.56 2.71
CA ALA A 68 -4.61 1.27 2.15
C ALA A 68 -3.44 0.50 1.51
N GLY A 69 -2.52 1.20 0.84
CA GLY A 69 -1.29 0.60 0.31
C GLY A 69 -0.33 0.11 1.41
N GLY A 70 -0.35 0.75 2.58
CA GLY A 70 0.36 0.28 3.77
C GLY A 70 -0.25 -1.02 4.32
N GLY A 71 -1.57 -1.12 4.31
CA GLY A 71 -2.28 -2.37 4.61
C GLY A 71 -1.91 -3.49 3.64
N LEU A 72 -1.89 -3.21 2.34
CA LEU A 72 -1.44 -4.17 1.32
C LEU A 72 0.01 -4.57 1.47
N ALA A 73 0.92 -3.64 1.81
CA ALA A 73 2.32 -3.96 2.06
C ALA A 73 2.49 -4.90 3.27
N ALA A 74 1.74 -4.67 4.35
CA ALA A 74 1.74 -5.56 5.50
C ALA A 74 1.19 -6.96 5.15
N ALA A 75 0.06 -7.04 4.43
CA ALA A 75 -0.49 -8.30 3.95
C ALA A 75 0.46 -9.04 3.00
N LEU A 76 1.16 -8.31 2.12
CA LEU A 76 2.15 -8.87 1.20
C LEU A 76 3.34 -9.48 1.94
N ALA A 77 3.81 -8.88 3.03
CA ALA A 77 4.86 -9.48 3.86
C ALA A 77 4.44 -10.86 4.39
N LEU A 78 3.20 -10.97 4.88
CA LEU A 78 2.65 -12.22 5.39
C LEU A 78 2.50 -13.25 4.26
N LEU A 79 1.93 -12.85 3.12
CA LEU A 79 1.78 -13.73 1.96
C LEU A 79 3.13 -14.23 1.44
N ALA A 80 4.13 -13.36 1.35
CA ALA A 80 5.48 -13.70 0.91
C ALA A 80 6.16 -14.68 1.87
N ARG A 81 6.02 -14.46 3.18
CA ARG A 81 6.47 -15.41 4.21
C ARG A 81 5.82 -16.77 4.04
N ASP A 82 4.50 -16.81 3.87
CA ASP A 82 3.73 -18.06 3.81
C ASP A 82 4.03 -18.85 2.53
N ARG A 83 4.33 -18.18 1.41
CA ARG A 83 4.74 -18.83 0.15
C ARG A 83 6.22 -19.21 0.12
N GLY A 84 7.09 -18.50 0.84
CA GLY A 84 8.51 -18.81 0.96
C GLY A 84 9.35 -18.59 -0.30
N GLU A 85 8.77 -18.02 -1.37
CA GLU A 85 9.46 -17.81 -2.66
C GLU A 85 10.37 -16.58 -2.65
N ILE A 86 9.93 -15.49 -2.01
CA ILE A 86 10.63 -14.21 -1.93
C ILE A 86 10.52 -13.69 -0.51
N ALA A 87 11.64 -13.23 0.07
CA ALA A 87 11.67 -12.70 1.42
C ALA A 87 12.04 -11.21 1.40
N PRO A 88 11.05 -10.29 1.44
CA PRO A 88 11.32 -8.87 1.60
C PRO A 88 12.12 -8.62 2.89
N VAL A 89 13.20 -7.84 2.79
CA VAL A 89 14.09 -7.54 3.92
C VAL A 89 13.65 -6.31 4.71
N PHE A 90 12.68 -5.55 4.21
CA PHE A 90 12.20 -4.33 4.82
C PHE A 90 10.75 -4.03 4.43
N GLN A 91 10.01 -3.42 5.35
CA GLN A 91 8.63 -2.93 5.15
C GLN A 91 8.52 -1.45 5.54
N LEU A 92 8.12 -0.58 4.60
CA LEU A 92 7.80 0.82 4.85
C LEU A 92 6.29 1.01 4.95
N LEU A 93 5.77 1.12 6.17
CA LEU A 93 4.33 1.26 6.43
C LEU A 93 3.99 2.69 6.86
N THR A 94 3.48 3.50 5.93
CA THR A 94 3.14 4.90 6.22
C THR A 94 1.65 5.02 6.59
N TYR A 95 1.33 5.33 7.85
CA TYR A 95 -0.04 5.37 8.38
C TYR A 95 -0.93 4.21 7.86
N PRO A 96 -0.51 2.94 8.01
CA PRO A 96 -1.16 1.83 7.34
C PRO A 96 -2.57 1.58 7.87
N MET A 97 -3.50 1.24 6.97
CA MET A 97 -4.83 0.73 7.35
C MET A 97 -4.70 -0.76 7.70
N LEU A 98 -4.59 -1.07 8.99
CA LEU A 98 -4.40 -2.44 9.50
C LEU A 98 -5.64 -3.04 10.16
N ASP A 99 -6.68 -2.24 10.34
CA ASP A 99 -7.93 -2.63 10.99
C ASP A 99 -9.09 -1.96 10.23
N ASP A 100 -10.13 -2.74 9.90
CA ASP A 100 -11.36 -2.26 9.28
C ASP A 100 -12.41 -1.81 10.32
N ARG A 101 -12.13 -2.05 11.62
CA ARG A 101 -12.97 -1.61 12.71
C ARG A 101 -12.74 -0.13 13.00
N SER A 102 -13.75 0.69 12.74
CA SER A 102 -13.84 2.01 13.38
C SER A 102 -14.09 1.81 14.88
N SER A 103 -13.24 2.35 15.75
CA SER A 103 -13.44 2.23 17.20
C SER A 103 -14.78 2.84 17.61
N ALA A 104 -15.68 2.05 18.19
CA ALA A 104 -16.91 2.55 18.81
C ALA A 104 -16.64 3.30 20.15
N ALA A 105 -15.41 3.26 20.64
CA ALA A 105 -14.99 3.99 21.84
C ALA A 105 -14.76 5.47 21.48
N ALA A 106 -15.25 6.36 22.35
CA ALA A 106 -15.22 7.80 22.20
C ALA A 106 -13.86 8.29 21.71
N ALA A 107 -13.88 9.05 20.60
CA ALA A 107 -12.72 9.72 20.06
C ALA A 107 -12.05 10.54 21.17
N ASP A 108 -10.83 10.19 21.54
CA ASP A 108 -9.92 11.20 22.06
C ASP A 108 -9.86 12.28 20.97
N ALA A 109 -10.30 13.49 21.31
CA ALA A 109 -10.52 14.61 20.39
C ALA A 109 -9.26 15.00 19.58
N ARG A 110 -8.11 14.43 19.92
CA ARG A 110 -6.84 14.56 19.20
C ARG A 110 -6.75 13.70 17.93
N TYR A 111 -7.55 12.64 17.80
CA TYR A 111 -7.52 11.75 16.63
C TYR A 111 -8.70 12.03 15.70
N ARG A 112 -8.39 12.28 14.42
CA ARG A 112 -9.42 12.34 13.37
C ARG A 112 -9.71 10.94 12.88
N LEU A 113 -10.90 10.44 13.23
CA LEU A 113 -11.43 9.18 12.73
C LEU A 113 -12.25 9.41 11.45
N TRP A 114 -12.21 8.44 10.54
CA TRP A 114 -13.06 8.42 9.36
C TRP A 114 -14.47 7.94 9.75
N ASP A 115 -15.49 8.70 9.35
CA ASP A 115 -16.90 8.37 9.56
C ASP A 115 -17.59 8.14 8.20
N PRO A 116 -18.25 6.99 7.98
CA PRO A 116 -19.03 6.73 6.76
C PRO A 116 -20.15 7.76 6.48
N GLY A 117 -20.51 8.62 7.44
CA GLY A 117 -21.42 9.76 7.25
C GLY A 117 -20.85 10.98 6.52
N PHE A 118 -19.59 10.97 6.07
CA PHE A 118 -18.96 12.13 5.43
C PHE A 118 -19.50 12.39 4.01
N SER A 119 -20.54 13.24 3.90
CA SER A 119 -21.04 13.79 2.63
C SER A 119 -20.49 15.20 2.38
N PRO A 120 -19.80 15.46 1.24
CA PRO A 120 -19.26 16.79 0.91
C PRO A 120 -20.33 17.90 0.76
N ARG A 121 -21.62 17.55 0.71
CA ARG A 121 -22.72 18.51 0.45
C ARG A 121 -23.12 19.37 1.66
N ARG A 122 -22.55 19.12 2.85
CA ARG A 122 -22.97 19.80 4.08
C ARG A 122 -22.28 21.15 4.38
N TYR A 123 -21.33 21.58 3.57
CA TYR A 123 -20.57 22.83 3.78
C TYR A 123 -20.77 23.91 2.69
N ALA A 124 -21.74 23.76 1.78
CA ALA A 124 -22.00 24.74 0.71
C ALA A 124 -23.09 25.80 1.04
N ARG A 125 -23.34 26.10 2.32
CA ARG A 125 -24.09 27.29 2.72
C ARG A 125 -23.43 27.94 3.92
N GLY A 126 -22.58 28.91 3.63
CA GLY A 126 -22.13 30.00 4.48
C GLY A 126 -22.06 31.23 3.61
#